data_AF-A0A3C0QME2-F1
#
_entry.id   AF-A0A3C0QME2-F1
#
_cell.length_a   1.000
_cell.length_b   1.000
_cell.length_c   1.000
_cell.angle_alpha   90.00
_cell.angle_beta   90.00
_cell.angle_gamma   90.00
#
_symmetry.space_group_name_H-M   'P 1'
#
loop_
_entity.id
_entity.type
_entity.pdbx_description
1 polymer ?
#
loop_
_entity_poly.entity_id
_entity_poly.type
_entity_poly.pdbx_seq_one_letter_code
_entity_poly.pdbx_strand_id
1 'polypeptide(L)'
;MDIVQNFHAVDYGRIGKMYCIPFQTEIEVLVTDEEVTEDYIEKCANALNHLSQELMDTICKGAKAYCLKFMEIVDDDFEEMSIPVDESTSFREMLKCFSVMELIVPEPEDETKIGYQLFCCCDWEIEHGMEIDILENKVVYLSAFNGFSPWMEYDEGEWNFVNGI
;
A
#
# COMPACT_ATOMS: atom_id res chain seq x y z
N MET A 1 21.48 -8.63 -8.59
CA MET A 1 21.42 -8.75 -7.12
C MET A 1 19.95 -8.65 -6.82
N ASP A 2 19.44 -9.64 -6.12
CA ASP A 2 18.00 -9.79 -5.89
C ASP A 2 17.55 -8.71 -4.91
N ILE A 3 16.41 -8.08 -5.22
CA ILE A 3 15.80 -7.02 -4.42
C ILE A 3 15.21 -7.62 -3.15
N VAL A 4 14.59 -8.80 -3.27
CA VAL A 4 13.97 -9.53 -2.16
C VAL A 4 14.87 -10.66 -1.70
N GLN A 5 15.09 -10.75 -0.40
CA GLN A 5 16.06 -11.67 0.20
C GLN A 5 15.48 -12.37 1.44
N ASN A 6 16.17 -13.41 1.91
CA ASN A 6 15.88 -14.08 3.18
C ASN A 6 14.48 -14.71 3.29
N PHE A 7 14.03 -15.39 2.21
CA PHE A 7 12.75 -16.09 2.24
C PHE A 7 12.71 -17.19 3.31
N HIS A 8 11.60 -17.24 4.03
CA HIS A 8 11.21 -18.34 4.90
C HIS A 8 9.72 -18.65 4.74
N ALA A 9 9.35 -19.91 4.93
CA ALA A 9 7.96 -20.36 4.80
C ALA A 9 7.14 -19.97 6.04
N VAL A 10 5.87 -19.68 5.82
CA VAL A 10 4.84 -19.43 6.83
C VAL A 10 3.56 -20.21 6.45
N ASP A 11 2.57 -20.28 7.35
CA ASP A 11 1.36 -21.10 7.13
C ASP A 11 0.52 -20.67 5.92
N TYR A 12 0.70 -19.44 5.46
CA TYR A 12 -0.08 -18.80 4.39
C TYR A 12 0.80 -18.29 3.23
N GLY A 13 1.99 -18.87 3.05
CA GLY A 13 2.88 -18.54 1.94
C GLY A 13 4.36 -18.47 2.36
N ARG A 14 5.08 -17.48 1.83
CA ARG A 14 6.48 -17.22 2.20
C ARG A 14 6.74 -15.74 2.40
N ILE A 15 7.62 -15.42 3.34
CA ILE A 15 7.99 -14.05 3.67
C ILE A 15 9.46 -13.84 3.35
N GLY A 16 9.74 -12.85 2.51
CA GLY A 16 11.06 -12.29 2.27
C GLY A 16 11.19 -10.89 2.87
N LYS A 17 12.31 -10.24 2.59
CA LYS A 17 12.60 -8.87 3.03
C LYS A 17 13.19 -8.06 1.90
N MET A 18 12.83 -6.78 1.83
CA MET A 18 13.44 -5.83 0.91
C MET A 18 13.64 -4.47 1.57
N TYR A 19 14.58 -3.68 1.05
CA TYR A 19 14.66 -2.26 1.37
C TYR A 19 13.76 -1.48 0.41
N CYS A 20 12.73 -0.85 0.94
CA CYS A 20 11.79 -0.01 0.21
C CYS A 20 12.35 1.39 0.06
N ILE A 21 12.83 1.73 -1.13
CA ILE A 21 13.54 2.98 -1.42
C ILE A 21 12.67 4.22 -1.19
N PRO A 22 11.41 4.29 -1.68
CA PRO A 22 10.59 5.50 -1.50
C PRO A 22 10.32 5.84 -0.04
N PHE A 23 10.21 4.83 0.82
CA PHE A 23 9.91 4.98 2.25
C PHE A 23 11.14 4.85 3.15
N GLN A 24 12.31 4.55 2.58
CA GLN A 24 13.61 4.44 3.27
C GLN A 24 13.59 3.49 4.48
N THR A 25 12.91 2.35 4.34
CA THR A 25 12.78 1.36 5.41
C THR A 25 12.88 -0.07 4.87
N GLU A 26 13.28 -1.00 5.71
CA GLU A 26 13.11 -2.43 5.43
C GLU A 26 11.64 -2.80 5.63
N ILE A 27 11.08 -3.54 4.68
CA ILE A 27 9.71 -4.07 4.73
C ILE A 27 9.71 -5.58 4.49
N GLU A 28 8.65 -6.24 4.94
CA GLU A 28 8.39 -7.64 4.61
C GLU A 28 7.83 -7.76 3.19
N VAL A 29 8.11 -8.89 2.54
CA VAL A 29 7.53 -9.25 1.24
C VAL A 29 6.80 -10.56 1.40
N LEU A 30 5.48 -10.50 1.52
CA LEU A 30 4.62 -11.67 1.60
C LEU A 30 4.23 -12.11 0.19
N VAL A 31 4.47 -13.39 -0.08
CA VAL A 31 4.03 -14.06 -1.30
C VAL A 31 2.97 -15.06 -0.88
N THR A 32 1.72 -14.84 -1.31
CA THR A 32 0.57 -15.58 -0.79
C THR A 32 0.36 -16.94 -1.44
N ASP A 33 1.01 -17.19 -2.58
CA ASP A 33 0.91 -18.45 -3.32
C ASP A 33 2.30 -19.00 -3.69
N GLU A 34 2.48 -20.32 -3.58
CA GLU A 34 3.75 -21.00 -3.85
C GLU A 34 4.12 -21.00 -5.34
N GLU A 35 3.15 -20.86 -6.24
CA GLU A 35 3.35 -20.85 -7.70
C GLU A 35 3.87 -19.50 -8.20
N VAL A 36 3.80 -18.44 -7.38
CA VAL A 36 4.34 -17.12 -7.75
C VAL A 36 5.85 -17.22 -7.95
N THR A 37 6.29 -16.90 -9.16
CA THR A 37 7.70 -17.02 -9.55
C THR A 37 8.58 -15.96 -8.89
N GLU A 38 9.86 -16.28 -8.68
CA GLU A 38 10.85 -15.30 -8.19
C GLU A 38 10.98 -14.10 -9.14
N ASP A 39 10.86 -14.30 -10.45
CA ASP A 39 10.87 -13.23 -11.45
C ASP A 39 9.68 -12.26 -11.26
N TYR A 40 8.50 -12.78 -10.94
CA TYR A 40 7.33 -11.96 -10.66
C TYR A 40 7.49 -11.12 -9.37
N ILE A 41 8.00 -11.75 -8.31
CA ILE A 41 8.27 -11.07 -7.04
C ILE A 41 9.25 -9.92 -7.23
N GLU A 42 10.34 -10.16 -7.98
CA GLU A 42 11.34 -9.15 -8.29
C GLU A 42 10.77 -8.02 -9.17
N LYS A 43 9.86 -8.31 -10.10
CA LYS A 43 9.15 -7.27 -10.86
C LYS A 43 8.30 -6.37 -9.97
N CYS A 44 7.53 -6.93 -9.04
CA CYS A 44 6.73 -6.16 -8.09
C CYS A 44 7.59 -5.31 -7.15
N ALA A 45 8.63 -5.92 -6.57
CA ALA A 45 9.59 -5.21 -5.70
C ALA A 45 10.32 -4.08 -6.47
N ASN A 46 10.72 -4.34 -7.72
CA ASN A 46 11.32 -3.32 -8.57
C ASN A 46 10.34 -2.20 -8.90
N ALA A 47 9.08 -2.50 -9.17
CA ALA A 47 8.04 -1.50 -9.44
C ALA A 47 7.81 -0.59 -8.21
N LEU A 48 7.73 -1.17 -7.01
CA LEU A 48 7.63 -0.41 -5.76
C LEU A 48 8.86 0.49 -5.55
N ASN A 49 10.07 -0.01 -5.80
CA ASN A 49 11.28 0.78 -5.64
C ASN A 49 11.45 1.91 -6.68
N HIS A 50 10.68 1.88 -7.76
CA HIS A 50 10.70 2.87 -8.83
C HIS A 50 9.34 3.55 -9.03
N LEU A 51 8.54 3.69 -7.96
CA LEU A 51 7.29 4.44 -7.98
C LEU A 51 7.51 5.83 -8.61
N SER A 52 6.64 6.17 -9.56
CA SER A 52 6.63 7.50 -10.16
C SER A 52 6.16 8.55 -9.14
N GLN A 53 6.59 9.80 -9.33
CA GLN A 53 6.11 10.92 -8.50
C GLN A 53 4.60 11.12 -8.62
N GLU A 54 4.03 10.86 -9.80
CA GLU A 54 2.59 10.92 -10.02
C GLU A 54 1.85 9.87 -9.19
N LEU A 55 2.34 8.63 -9.17
CA LEU A 55 1.73 7.56 -8.40
C LEU A 55 1.84 7.81 -6.89
N MET A 56 2.99 8.33 -6.44
CA MET A 56 3.18 8.77 -5.05
C MET A 56 2.23 9.91 -4.67
N ASP A 57 2.03 10.88 -5.56
CA ASP A 57 1.08 11.97 -5.35
C ASP A 57 -0.36 11.43 -5.23
N THR A 58 -0.74 10.43 -6.04
CA THR A 58 -2.05 9.75 -5.92
C THR A 58 -2.21 9.05 -4.59
N ILE A 59 -1.22 8.27 -4.14
CA ILE A 59 -1.23 7.62 -2.82
C ILE A 59 -1.43 8.64 -1.72
N CYS A 60 -0.67 9.73 -1.73
CA CYS A 60 -0.73 10.77 -0.72
C CYS A 60 -2.09 11.50 -0.69
N LYS A 61 -2.69 11.75 -1.85
CA LYS A 61 -4.04 12.35 -1.93
C LYS A 61 -5.11 11.39 -1.39
N GLY A 62 -5.04 10.11 -1.77
CA GLY A 62 -5.95 9.09 -1.27
C GLY A 62 -5.82 8.90 0.25
N ALA A 63 -4.59 8.81 0.77
CA ALA A 63 -4.33 8.74 2.21
C ALA A 63 -4.88 9.95 2.97
N LYS A 64 -4.74 11.16 2.41
CA LYS A 64 -5.34 12.37 3.01
C LYS A 64 -6.87 12.28 3.04
N ALA A 65 -7.50 11.89 1.93
CA ALA A 65 -8.96 11.76 1.84
C ALA A 65 -9.50 10.72 2.83
N TYR A 66 -8.82 9.59 2.94
CA TYR A 66 -9.14 8.54 3.92
C TYR A 66 -9.01 9.04 5.35
N CYS A 67 -7.88 9.67 5.71
CA CYS A 67 -7.64 10.24 7.03
C CYS A 67 -8.73 11.24 7.44
N LEU A 68 -9.05 12.21 6.56
CA LEU A 68 -10.10 13.20 6.81
C LEU A 68 -11.47 12.55 6.98
N LYS A 69 -11.80 11.56 6.14
CA LYS A 69 -13.09 10.85 6.24
C LYS A 69 -13.19 10.04 7.52
N PHE A 70 -12.10 9.42 7.95
CA PHE A 70 -12.06 8.65 9.18
C PHE A 70 -12.28 9.56 10.39
N MET A 71 -11.55 10.68 10.48
CA MET A 71 -11.72 11.70 11.53
C MET A 71 -13.15 12.21 11.63
N GLU A 72 -13.80 12.48 10.49
CA GLU A 72 -15.23 12.88 10.46
C GLU A 72 -16.15 11.83 11.09
N ILE A 73 -15.86 10.54 10.89
CA ILE A 73 -16.72 9.44 11.36
C ILE A 73 -16.53 9.16 12.84
N VAL A 74 -15.30 9.23 13.33
CA VAL A 74 -15.00 9.00 14.74
C VAL A 74 -15.24 10.24 15.61
N ASP A 75 -15.44 11.42 15.00
CA ASP A 75 -15.58 12.72 15.67
C ASP A 75 -14.37 13.02 16.59
N ASP A 76 -13.17 12.77 16.07
CA ASP A 76 -11.88 12.92 16.76
C ASP A 76 -10.83 13.52 15.82
N ASP A 77 -9.98 14.39 16.36
CA ASP A 77 -8.90 15.08 15.66
C ASP A 77 -7.53 14.38 15.85
N PHE A 78 -7.48 13.26 16.60
CA PHE A 78 -6.30 12.46 16.93
C PHE A 78 -5.09 13.29 17.39
N GLU A 79 -5.04 13.62 18.69
CA GLU A 79 -3.93 14.38 19.29
C GLU A 79 -2.55 13.69 19.16
N GLU A 80 -2.52 12.39 18.85
CA GLU A 80 -1.30 11.57 18.72
C GLU A 80 -0.75 11.47 17.28
N MET A 81 -1.35 12.17 16.31
CA MET A 81 -0.83 12.17 14.95
C MET A 81 0.57 12.79 14.85
N SER A 82 1.39 12.27 13.94
CA SER A 82 2.74 12.77 13.68
C SER A 82 2.75 14.25 13.24
N ILE A 83 1.70 14.67 12.52
CA ILE A 83 1.37 16.07 12.24
C ILE A 83 -0.15 16.28 12.31
N PRO A 84 -0.62 17.50 12.60
CA PRO A 84 -2.03 17.84 12.40
C PRO A 84 -2.41 17.73 10.93
N VAL A 85 -3.55 17.11 10.63
CA VAL A 85 -4.08 16.97 9.26
C VAL A 85 -5.44 17.64 9.17
N ASP A 86 -5.57 18.57 8.22
CA ASP A 86 -6.82 19.20 7.85
C ASP A 86 -6.90 19.40 6.33
N GLU A 87 -7.98 20.04 5.86
CA GLU A 87 -8.21 20.35 4.45
C GLU A 87 -7.10 21.20 3.82
N SER A 88 -6.38 22.00 4.60
CA SER A 88 -5.28 22.84 4.14
C SER A 88 -3.92 22.13 4.11
N THR A 89 -3.77 21.00 4.82
CA THR A 89 -2.53 20.21 4.85
C THR A 89 -2.14 19.75 3.43
N SER A 90 -0.89 19.95 3.04
CA SER A 90 -0.39 19.45 1.75
C SER A 90 -0.48 17.92 1.73
N PHE A 91 -1.03 17.33 0.66
CA PHE A 91 -1.16 15.87 0.57
C PHE A 91 0.19 15.16 0.73
N ARG A 92 1.31 15.74 0.26
CA ARG A 92 2.64 15.13 0.41
C ARG A 92 3.12 15.02 1.85
N GLU A 93 2.55 15.81 2.76
CA GLU A 93 2.88 15.72 4.19
C GLU A 93 2.33 14.43 4.81
N MET A 94 1.36 13.75 4.16
CA MET A 94 0.81 12.47 4.63
C MET A 94 1.87 11.37 4.73
N LEU A 95 3.00 11.46 4.02
CA LEU A 95 4.13 10.52 4.17
C LEU A 95 4.74 10.51 5.58
N LYS A 96 4.40 11.50 6.42
CA LYS A 96 4.80 11.54 7.83
C LYS A 96 3.83 10.78 8.74
N CYS A 97 2.62 10.47 8.26
CA CYS A 97 1.52 9.91 9.06
C CYS A 97 1.26 8.43 8.79
N PHE A 98 2.03 7.80 7.90
CA PHE A 98 1.94 6.37 7.66
C PHE A 98 3.29 5.77 7.26
N SER A 99 3.44 4.47 7.45
CA SER A 99 4.61 3.70 7.07
C SER A 99 4.18 2.43 6.34
N VAL A 100 4.86 2.11 5.24
CA VAL A 100 4.68 0.82 4.56
C VAL A 100 5.35 -0.25 5.40
N MET A 101 4.60 -1.30 5.72
CA MET A 101 5.05 -2.43 6.53
C MET A 101 5.36 -3.65 5.67
N GLU A 102 4.55 -3.87 4.64
CA GLU A 102 4.58 -5.09 3.85
C GLU A 102 4.25 -4.81 2.38
N LEU A 103 5.00 -5.45 1.49
CA LEU A 103 4.64 -5.67 0.09
C LEU A 103 4.00 -7.06 -0.01
N ILE A 104 2.75 -7.11 -0.46
CA ILE A 104 2.01 -8.37 -0.65
C ILE A 104 1.95 -8.64 -2.15
N VAL A 105 2.45 -9.82 -2.54
CA VAL A 105 2.52 -10.30 -3.92
C VAL A 105 1.53 -11.46 -4.09
N PRO A 106 0.33 -11.19 -4.64
CA PRO A 106 -0.66 -12.23 -4.92
C PRO A 106 -0.28 -13.06 -6.15
N GLU A 107 -0.97 -14.18 -6.34
CA GLU A 107 -0.95 -14.90 -7.63
C GLU A 107 -1.40 -13.97 -8.76
N PRO A 108 -0.62 -13.79 -9.84
CA PRO A 108 -1.02 -12.95 -10.95
C PRO A 108 -2.08 -13.62 -11.83
N GLU A 109 -3.16 -12.90 -12.16
CA GLU A 109 -4.08 -13.34 -13.22
C GLU A 109 -3.43 -13.22 -14.63
N ASP A 110 -2.44 -12.34 -14.76
CA ASP A 110 -1.67 -12.10 -15.98
C ASP A 110 -0.20 -11.79 -15.64
N GLU A 111 0.68 -12.78 -15.79
CA GLU A 111 2.15 -12.70 -15.57
C GLU A 111 2.85 -11.61 -16.39
N THR A 112 2.19 -11.04 -17.41
CA THR A 112 2.73 -9.92 -18.19
C THR A 112 2.47 -8.55 -17.56
N LYS A 113 1.60 -8.49 -16.55
CA LYS A 113 1.22 -7.27 -15.84
C LYS A 113 1.70 -7.30 -14.38
N ILE A 114 1.99 -6.13 -13.85
CA ILE A 114 2.47 -5.97 -12.48
C ILE A 114 1.30 -5.55 -11.59
N GLY A 115 0.96 -6.42 -10.63
CA GLY A 115 -0.09 -6.24 -9.63
C GLY A 115 0.44 -6.59 -8.25
N TYR A 116 0.39 -5.65 -7.32
CA TYR A 116 0.79 -5.88 -5.93
C TYR A 116 0.01 -4.99 -4.97
N GLN A 117 0.06 -5.36 -3.70
CA GLN A 117 -0.61 -4.68 -2.60
C GLN A 117 0.42 -4.19 -1.59
N LEU A 118 0.11 -3.09 -0.91
CA LEU A 118 0.86 -2.59 0.24
C LEU A 118 -0.02 -2.59 1.48
N PHE A 119 0.51 -3.11 2.58
CA PHE A 119 -0.04 -2.86 3.90
C PHE A 119 0.74 -1.75 4.59
N CYS A 120 0.02 -0.76 5.11
CA CYS A 120 0.57 0.39 5.79
C CYS A 120 -0.03 0.52 7.19
N CYS A 121 0.81 0.83 8.18
CA CYS A 121 0.33 1.39 9.45
C CYS A 121 0.13 2.90 9.28
N CYS A 122 -0.96 3.45 9.82
CA CYS A 122 -1.24 4.88 9.81
C CYS A 122 -1.67 5.39 11.18
N ASP A 123 -1.43 6.69 11.42
CA ASP A 123 -1.66 7.31 12.72
C ASP A 123 -3.15 7.40 13.10
N TRP A 124 -4.04 7.52 12.10
CA TRP A 124 -5.48 7.72 12.32
C TRP A 124 -6.28 6.43 12.47
N GLU A 125 -5.84 5.31 11.88
CA GLU A 125 -6.54 4.02 11.95
C GLU A 125 -5.59 2.91 12.40
N ILE A 126 -5.23 2.95 13.68
CA ILE A 126 -4.22 2.07 14.28
C ILE A 126 -4.64 0.58 14.25
N GLU A 127 -5.94 0.30 14.28
CA GLU A 127 -6.45 -1.09 14.35
C GLU A 127 -6.35 -1.83 13.00
N HIS A 128 -6.71 -1.17 11.90
CA HIS A 128 -6.77 -1.81 10.57
C HIS A 128 -5.69 -1.29 9.61
N GLY A 129 -5.13 -0.11 9.84
CA GLY A 129 -4.17 0.52 8.94
C GLY A 129 -4.78 0.93 7.60
N MET A 130 -3.94 0.89 6.57
CA MET A 130 -4.29 1.27 5.20
C MET A 130 -3.78 0.23 4.21
N GLU A 131 -4.63 -0.12 3.26
CA GLU A 131 -4.32 -0.95 2.11
C GLU A 131 -4.19 -0.09 0.86
N ILE A 132 -3.23 -0.43 0.01
CA ILE A 132 -3.02 0.22 -1.29
C ILE A 132 -2.79 -0.87 -2.32
N ASP A 133 -3.69 -0.99 -3.29
CA ASP A 133 -3.54 -1.94 -4.40
C ASP A 133 -3.11 -1.22 -5.65
N ILE A 134 -2.07 -1.75 -6.31
CA ILE A 134 -1.45 -1.18 -7.49
C ILE A 134 -1.49 -2.21 -8.61
N LEU A 135 -2.08 -1.83 -9.74
CA LEU A 135 -2.10 -2.61 -10.96
C LEU A 135 -1.61 -1.75 -12.14
N GLU A 136 -0.60 -2.21 -12.86
CA GLU A 136 -0.03 -1.52 -14.04
C GLU A 136 0.31 -0.05 -13.77
N ASN A 137 1.01 0.21 -12.64
CA ASN A 137 1.44 1.55 -12.22
C ASN A 137 0.26 2.53 -12.00
N LYS A 138 -0.90 2.02 -11.56
CA LYS A 138 -2.06 2.79 -11.10
C LYS A 138 -2.49 2.29 -9.74
N VAL A 139 -2.83 3.21 -8.84
CA VAL A 139 -3.52 2.84 -7.59
C VAL A 139 -4.96 2.51 -7.98
N VAL A 140 -5.35 1.25 -7.81
CA VAL A 140 -6.72 0.79 -8.09
C VAL A 140 -7.57 0.76 -6.83
N TYR A 141 -6.95 0.73 -5.66
CA TYR A 141 -7.62 0.79 -4.37
C TYR A 141 -6.77 1.46 -3.30
N LEU A 142 -7.42 2.26 -2.45
CA LEU A 142 -6.84 2.76 -1.21
C LEU A 142 -7.95 2.95 -0.17
N SER A 143 -7.85 2.25 0.96
CA SER A 143 -8.80 2.33 2.08
C SER A 143 -8.24 1.64 3.33
N ALA A 144 -9.10 1.34 4.30
CA ALA A 144 -8.81 0.37 5.36
C ALA A 144 -8.37 -0.98 4.78
N PHE A 145 -7.53 -1.70 5.52
CA PHE A 145 -7.09 -3.03 5.09
C PHE A 145 -8.23 -4.04 5.15
N ASN A 146 -8.58 -4.59 3.99
CA ASN A 146 -9.60 -5.60 3.77
C ASN A 146 -9.03 -6.90 3.16
N GLY A 147 -7.75 -6.92 2.77
CA GLY A 147 -7.11 -8.08 2.15
C GLY A 147 -7.67 -8.37 0.76
N PHE A 148 -7.89 -7.30 0.00
CA PHE A 148 -8.28 -7.38 -1.40
C PHE A 148 -7.09 -7.78 -2.28
N SER A 149 -7.33 -7.83 -3.58
CA SER A 149 -6.31 -8.19 -4.55
C SER A 149 -6.29 -7.16 -5.67
N PRO A 150 -5.13 -6.68 -6.13
CA PRO A 150 -5.02 -5.76 -7.27
C PRO A 150 -5.69 -6.29 -8.55
N TRP A 151 -5.99 -7.59 -8.62
CA TRP A 151 -6.64 -8.25 -9.76
C TRP A 151 -8.16 -8.24 -9.73
N MET A 152 -8.79 -7.90 -8.60
CA MET A 152 -10.24 -7.88 -8.51
C MET A 152 -10.86 -6.61 -9.12
N GLU A 153 -12.14 -6.68 -9.42
CA GLU A 153 -12.92 -5.49 -9.75
C GLU A 153 -13.27 -4.73 -8.47
N TYR A 154 -12.87 -3.46 -8.40
CA TYR A 154 -13.25 -2.56 -7.32
C TYR A 154 -14.56 -1.85 -7.66
N ASP A 155 -15.44 -1.75 -6.68
CA ASP A 155 -16.62 -0.89 -6.79
C ASP A 155 -16.19 0.58 -6.83
N GLU A 156 -16.94 1.42 -7.55
CA GLU A 156 -16.79 2.88 -7.55
C GLU A 156 -17.33 3.52 -6.24
N GLY A 157 -17.39 2.74 -5.17
CA GLY A 157 -17.95 3.12 -3.89
C GLY A 157 -17.16 4.23 -3.19
N GLU A 158 -17.82 4.88 -2.24
CA GLU A 158 -17.30 6.02 -1.48
C GLU A 158 -16.08 5.70 -0.61
N TRP A 159 -15.75 4.41 -0.47
CA TRP A 159 -14.69 3.92 0.41
C TRP A 159 -13.39 3.57 -0.31
N ASN A 160 -13.35 3.69 -1.65
CA ASN A 160 -12.09 3.64 -2.38
C ASN A 160 -11.62 5.07 -2.65
N PHE A 161 -10.68 5.54 -1.84
CA PHE A 161 -10.27 6.95 -1.79
C PHE A 161 -9.36 7.40 -2.95
N VAL A 162 -9.10 6.52 -3.93
CA VAL A 162 -8.47 6.91 -5.20
C VAL A 162 -9.45 7.07 -6.35
N ASN A 163 -10.75 6.80 -6.14
CA ASN A 163 -11.77 7.09 -7.12
C ASN A 163 -11.87 8.60 -7.37
N GLY A 164 -11.67 9.02 -8.62
CA GLY A 164 -11.83 10.42 -9.05
C GLY A 164 -10.62 11.34 -8.80
N ILE A 165 -9.46 10.77 -8.41
CA ILE A 165 -8.17 11.48 -8.30
C ILE A 165 -7.40 11.39 -9.62
#